data_AF-A0A0W0GB40-F1
#
_entry.id   AF-A0A0W0GB40-F1
#
_cell.length_a   1.000
_cell.length_b   1.000
_cell.length_c   1.000
_cell.angle_alpha   90.00
_cell.angle_beta   90.00
_cell.angle_gamma   90.00
#
_symmetry.space_group_name_H-M   'P 1'
#
loop_
_entity.id
_entity.type
_entity.pdbx_description
1 polymer ?
#
loop_
_entity_poly.entity_id
_entity_poly.type
_entity_poly.pdbx_seq_one_letter_code
_entity_poly.pdbx_strand_id
1 'polypeptide(L)'
;MAKLGFKHCISDAGVYYFICGNDIIIAIVYVDDAIFMGSNSSLLTSKKKEFMKIWECRDLGEPREFLQMWITRDRKQRTLSLDQSDYLKKIIKCFSMENANATRTPLPAGYKPMANKGEANSTIRSQFQSVIGSLLYLCLGTQ
;
A
#
# COMPACT_ATOMS: atom_id res chain seq x y z
N MET A 1 8.14 -2.03 -19.98
CA MET A 1 9.37 -2.30 -19.21
C MET A 1 10.48 -2.98 -20.02
N ALA A 2 10.27 -4.13 -20.66
CA ALA A 2 11.32 -4.82 -21.42
C ALA A 2 12.04 -3.95 -22.47
N LYS A 3 11.28 -3.12 -23.22
CA LYS A 3 11.84 -2.16 -24.20
C LYS A 3 12.80 -1.12 -23.59
N LEU A 4 12.70 -0.87 -22.29
CA LEU A 4 13.59 0.04 -21.54
C LEU A 4 14.82 -0.67 -20.96
N GLY A 5 14.97 -1.98 -21.23
CA GLY A 5 16.06 -2.82 -20.71
C GLY A 5 15.79 -3.40 -19.32
N PHE A 6 14.63 -3.14 -18.72
CA PHE A 6 14.27 -3.71 -17.42
C PHE A 6 13.95 -5.20 -17.53
N LYS A 7 14.46 -5.96 -16.56
CA LYS A 7 14.09 -7.36 -16.32
C LYS A 7 12.98 -7.42 -15.29
N HIS A 8 12.15 -8.45 -15.39
CA HIS A 8 11.06 -8.72 -14.47
C HIS A 8 11.58 -9.52 -13.26
N CYS A 9 11.10 -9.22 -12.06
CA CYS A 9 11.39 -9.99 -10.86
C CYS A 9 10.64 -11.32 -10.90
N ILE A 10 11.30 -12.44 -10.64
CA ILE A 10 10.62 -13.76 -10.69
C ILE A 10 9.59 -13.88 -9.55
N SER A 11 9.86 -13.25 -8.41
CA SER A 11 9.02 -13.35 -7.22
C SER A 11 7.79 -12.45 -7.24
N ASP A 12 7.77 -11.38 -8.03
CA ASP A 12 6.67 -10.41 -8.05
C ASP A 12 6.48 -9.81 -9.45
N ALA A 13 5.23 -9.81 -9.94
CA ALA A 13 4.91 -9.41 -11.30
C ALA A 13 4.90 -7.88 -11.54
N GLY A 14 4.73 -7.11 -10.48
CA GLY A 14 4.79 -5.65 -10.49
C GLY A 14 6.21 -5.11 -10.36
N VAL A 15 7.18 -5.95 -9.97
CA VAL A 15 8.55 -5.51 -9.70
C VAL A 15 9.47 -5.78 -10.90
N TYR A 16 10.17 -4.74 -11.32
CA TYR A 16 11.15 -4.76 -12.38
C TYR A 16 12.48 -4.21 -11.89
N TYR A 17 13.58 -4.69 -12.44
CA TYR A 17 14.91 -4.19 -12.12
C TYR A 17 15.75 -3.97 -13.37
N PHE A 18 16.65 -2.98 -13.31
CA PHE A 18 17.62 -2.66 -14.34
C PHE A 18 18.99 -2.54 -13.67
N ILE A 19 19.99 -3.22 -14.22
CA ILE A 19 21.36 -3.23 -13.70
C ILE A 19 22.27 -2.62 -14.76
N CYS A 20 23.11 -1.65 -14.35
CA CYS A 20 24.11 -1.02 -15.21
C CYS A 20 25.42 -0.90 -14.43
N GLY A 21 26.39 -1.78 -14.73
CA GLY A 21 27.60 -1.90 -13.91
C GLY A 21 27.24 -2.25 -12.47
N ASN A 22 27.63 -1.38 -11.54
CA ASN A 22 27.34 -1.53 -10.11
C ASN A 22 26.03 -0.85 -9.67
N ASP A 23 25.33 -0.18 -10.59
CA ASP A 23 24.09 0.52 -10.28
C ASP A 23 22.86 -0.34 -10.53
N ILE A 24 21.86 -0.17 -9.65
CA ILE A 24 20.55 -0.82 -9.76
C ILE A 24 19.43 0.22 -9.74
N ILE A 25 18.43 0.00 -10.58
CA ILE A 25 17.13 0.66 -10.51
C ILE A 25 16.08 -0.42 -10.31
N ILE A 26 15.19 -0.19 -9.35
CA ILE A 26 13.98 -0.96 -9.13
C ILE A 26 12.80 -0.08 -9.55
N ALA A 27 11.92 -0.64 -10.36
CA ALA A 27 10.66 -0.05 -10.74
C ALA A 27 9.52 -0.95 -10.26
N ILE A 28 8.61 -0.39 -9.48
CA ILE A 28 7.39 -1.06 -9.04
C ILE A 28 6.25 -0.44 -9.85
N VAL A 29 5.53 -1.25 -10.60
CA VAL A 29 4.44 -0.80 -11.47
C VAL A 29 3.16 -1.53 -11.08
N TYR A 30 2.12 -0.77 -10.75
CA TYR A 30 0.81 -1.30 -10.42
C TYR A 30 -0.27 -0.47 -11.12
N VAL A 31 -0.93 -1.08 -12.11
CA VAL A 31 -1.97 -0.43 -12.93
C VAL A 31 -1.52 0.96 -13.41
N ASP A 32 -2.05 2.03 -12.82
CA ASP A 32 -1.80 3.43 -13.21
C ASP A 32 -0.61 4.07 -12.48
N ASP A 33 -0.12 3.45 -11.40
CA ASP A 33 0.94 3.99 -10.55
C ASP A 33 2.29 3.30 -10.80
N ALA A 34 3.36 4.07 -10.76
CA ALA A 34 4.73 3.54 -10.83
C ALA A 34 5.69 4.26 -9.87
N ILE A 35 6.45 3.48 -9.10
CA ILE A 35 7.56 3.96 -8.28
C ILE A 35 8.87 3.55 -8.93
N PHE A 36 9.81 4.51 -9.00
CA PHE A 36 11.18 4.25 -9.41
C PHE A 36 12.12 4.61 -8.26
N MET A 37 13.04 3.70 -7.93
CA MET A 37 14.10 3.91 -6.96
C MET A 37 15.40 3.27 -7.43
N GLY A 38 16.56 3.79 -7.00
CA GLY A 38 17.85 3.24 -7.42
C GLY A 38 19.04 3.85 -6.71
N SER A 39 20.21 3.27 -6.94
CA SER A 39 21.49 3.69 -6.33
C SER A 39 22.06 4.98 -6.93
N ASN A 40 21.70 5.29 -8.19
CA ASN A 40 22.23 6.41 -8.94
C ASN A 40 21.10 7.32 -9.46
N SER A 41 21.08 8.56 -8.98
CA SER A 41 20.02 9.54 -9.28
C SER A 41 19.98 9.95 -10.75
N SER A 42 21.14 10.07 -11.42
CA SER A 42 21.24 10.43 -12.82
C SER A 42 20.68 9.33 -13.71
N LEU A 43 21.07 8.07 -13.44
CA LEU A 43 20.54 6.91 -14.16
C LEU A 43 19.03 6.75 -13.92
N LEU A 44 18.59 6.93 -12.67
CA LEU A 44 17.17 6.89 -12.30
C LEU A 44 16.35 7.91 -13.08
N THR A 45 16.83 9.16 -13.13
CA THR A 45 16.17 10.26 -13.86
C THR A 45 16.11 9.97 -15.37
N SER A 46 17.20 9.43 -15.93
CA SER A 46 17.24 9.03 -17.33
C SER A 46 16.21 7.94 -17.64
N LYS A 47 16.16 6.86 -16.85
CA LYS A 47 15.18 5.77 -17.04
C LYS A 47 13.75 6.21 -16.82
N LYS A 48 13.49 7.08 -15.84
CA LYS A 48 12.16 7.66 -15.63
C LYS A 48 11.71 8.51 -16.83
N LYS A 49 12.61 9.30 -17.41
CA LYS A 49 12.31 10.06 -18.64
C LYS A 49 12.04 9.16 -19.84
N GLU A 50 12.79 8.07 -20.00
CA GLU A 50 12.50 7.08 -21.06
C GLU A 50 11.13 6.44 -20.87
N PHE A 51 10.77 6.10 -19.63
CA PHE A 51 9.45 5.56 -19.29
C PHE A 51 8.32 6.55 -19.64
N MET A 52 8.42 7.80 -19.19
CA MET A 52 7.40 8.83 -19.46
C MET A 52 7.30 9.25 -20.94
N LYS A 53 8.23 8.84 -21.81
CA LYS A 53 8.11 9.02 -23.27
C LYS A 53 7.26 7.95 -23.92
N ILE A 54 7.18 6.76 -23.32
CA ILE A 54 6.43 5.62 -23.86
C ILE A 54 5.01 5.61 -23.29
N TRP A 55 4.87 5.96 -22.01
CA TRP A 55 3.59 6.00 -21.31
C TRP A 55 3.25 7.44 -20.92
N GLU A 56 1.99 7.82 -21.11
CA GLU A 56 1.47 9.11 -20.66
C GLU A 56 1.38 9.10 -19.13
N CYS A 57 2.38 9.70 -18.48
CA CYS A 57 2.49 9.72 -17.03
C CYS A 57 2.90 11.10 -16.55
N ARG A 58 2.50 11.45 -15.32
CA ARG A 58 2.96 12.65 -14.63
C ARG A 58 3.97 12.28 -13.55
N ASP A 59 5.09 13.00 -13.51
CA ASP A 59 6.02 12.89 -12.39
C ASP A 59 5.46 13.62 -11.16
N LEU A 60 5.17 12.88 -10.09
CA LEU A 60 4.70 13.42 -8.80
C LEU A 60 5.84 13.74 -7.81
N GLY A 61 7.09 13.52 -8.20
CA GLY A 61 8.28 13.76 -7.37
C GLY A 61 8.62 12.59 -6.46
N GLU A 62 9.01 12.90 -5.22
CA GLU A 62 9.31 11.89 -4.20
C GLU A 62 8.01 11.16 -3.79
N PRO A 63 7.99 9.81 -3.79
CA PRO A 63 6.79 9.07 -3.42
C PRO A 63 6.32 9.41 -2.01
N ARG A 64 5.06 9.83 -1.89
CA ARG A 64 4.39 10.09 -0.62
C ARG A 64 3.20 9.17 -0.38
N GLU A 65 2.61 8.65 -1.45
CA GLU A 65 1.49 7.73 -1.39
C GLU A 65 1.65 6.69 -2.51
N PHE A 66 1.32 5.43 -2.22
CA PHE A 66 1.24 4.36 -3.22
C PHE A 66 0.25 3.31 -2.75
N LEU A 67 -0.74 2.96 -3.57
CA LEU A 67 -1.79 1.99 -3.22
C LEU A 67 -2.51 2.32 -1.89
N GLN A 68 -2.78 3.61 -1.66
CA GLN A 68 -3.38 4.14 -0.43
C GLN A 68 -2.53 3.95 0.84
N MET A 69 -1.24 3.60 0.69
CA MET A 69 -0.25 3.63 1.77
C MET A 69 0.53 4.94 1.72
N TRP A 70 0.58 5.63 2.84
CA TRP A 70 1.46 6.78 3.03
C TRP A 70 2.89 6.32 3.23
N ILE A 71 3.82 6.98 2.56
CA ILE A 71 5.25 6.73 2.61
C ILE A 71 5.92 7.93 3.27
N THR A 72 6.51 7.71 4.45
CA THR A 72 7.31 8.71 5.15
C THR A 72 8.77 8.29 5.14
N ARG A 73 9.64 9.13 4.57
CA ARG A 73 11.08 8.89 4.52
C ARG A 73 11.84 9.95 5.31
N ASP A 74 12.47 9.54 6.41
CA ASP A 74 13.41 10.40 7.14
C ASP A 74 14.85 10.05 6.73
N ARG A 75 15.49 10.94 5.97
CA ARG A 75 16.87 10.75 5.51
C ARG A 75 17.92 10.93 6.60
N LYS A 76 17.62 11.74 7.64
CA LYS A 76 18.54 11.96 8.76
C LYS A 76 18.57 10.74 9.67
N GLN A 77 17.39 10.20 10.00
CA GLN A 77 17.25 8.99 10.80
C GLN A 77 17.41 7.69 9.99
N ARG A 78 17.48 7.79 8.65
CA ARG A 78 17.56 6.67 7.72
C ARG A 78 16.41 5.68 7.88
N THR A 79 15.21 6.19 8.14
CA THR A 79 14.00 5.40 8.27
C THR A 79 13.09 5.57 7.06
N LEU A 80 12.35 4.51 6.77
CA LEU A 80 11.25 4.49 5.82
C LEU A 80 10.07 3.85 6.56
N SER A 81 8.98 4.60 6.68
CA SER A 81 7.76 4.14 7.36
C SER A 81 6.61 4.14 6.39
N LEU A 82 5.75 3.13 6.50
CA LEU A 82 4.51 2.99 5.76
C LEU A 82 3.34 3.02 6.74
N ASP A 83 2.26 3.72 6.40
CA ASP A 83 1.03 3.67 7.17
C ASP A 83 -0.22 3.79 6.30
N GLN A 84 -1.34 3.29 6.81
CA GLN A 84 -2.66 3.35 6.17
C GLN A 84 -3.66 4.12 7.04
N SER A 85 -3.19 5.12 7.80
CA SER A 85 -4.00 5.81 8.81
C SER A 85 -5.25 6.45 8.21
N ASP A 86 -5.16 6.97 6.99
CA ASP A 86 -6.30 7.60 6.32
C ASP A 86 -7.34 6.59 5.85
N TYR A 87 -6.91 5.40 5.43
CA TYR A 87 -7.84 4.30 5.14
C TYR A 87 -8.55 3.84 6.42
N LEU A 88 -7.82 3.73 7.54
CA LEU A 88 -8.41 3.41 8.84
C LEU A 88 -9.46 4.44 9.27
N LYS A 89 -9.16 5.75 9.16
CA LYS A 89 -10.14 6.82 9.44
C LYS A 89 -11.39 6.69 8.58
N LYS A 90 -11.24 6.38 7.28
CA LYS A 90 -12.37 6.16 6.37
C LYS A 90 -13.24 4.99 6.82
N ILE A 91 -12.64 3.86 7.22
CA ILE A 91 -13.37 2.70 7.76
C ILE A 91 -14.14 3.06 9.02
N ILE A 92 -13.46 3.69 9.99
CA ILE A 92 -14.07 4.08 11.28
C ILE A 92 -15.30 4.97 11.03
N LYS A 93 -15.19 5.93 10.11
CA LYS A 93 -16.32 6.79 9.72
C LYS A 93 -17.43 6.01 9.00
N CYS A 94 -17.07 5.13 8.07
CA CYS A 94 -18.01 4.33 7.30
C CYS A 94 -18.94 3.47 8.18
N PHE A 95 -18.41 2.94 9.29
CA PHE A 95 -19.17 2.14 10.26
C PHE A 95 -19.63 2.94 11.49
N SER A 96 -19.57 4.27 11.44
CA SER A 96 -20.02 5.17 12.52
C SER A 96 -19.36 4.90 13.87
N MET A 97 -18.08 4.52 13.86
CA MET A 97 -17.29 4.18 15.05
C MET A 97 -16.38 5.32 15.54
N GLU A 98 -16.57 6.54 15.04
CA GLU A 98 -15.71 7.70 15.38
C GLU A 98 -15.69 8.01 16.89
N ASN A 99 -16.78 7.70 17.58
CA ASN A 99 -16.93 7.91 19.03
C ASN A 99 -16.80 6.61 19.84
N ALA A 100 -16.34 5.51 19.23
CA ALA A 100 -16.19 4.24 19.92
C ALA A 100 -15.04 4.30 20.93
N ASN A 101 -15.21 3.64 22.09
CA ASN A 101 -14.14 3.51 23.07
C ASN A 101 -12.99 2.68 22.50
N ALA A 102 -11.77 3.20 22.60
CA ALA A 102 -10.59 2.45 22.21
C ALA A 102 -10.41 1.21 23.11
N THR A 103 -10.00 0.09 22.50
CA THR A 103 -9.64 -1.14 23.21
C THR A 103 -8.27 -1.61 22.77
N ARG A 104 -7.57 -2.32 23.65
CA ARG A 104 -6.25 -2.86 23.33
C ARG A 104 -6.39 -4.15 22.51
N THR A 105 -5.46 -4.33 21.57
CA THR A 105 -5.26 -5.58 20.83
C THR A 105 -3.98 -6.26 21.31
N PRO A 106 -3.92 -7.61 21.39
CA PRO A 106 -5.02 -8.56 21.16
C PRO A 106 -6.11 -8.47 22.25
N LEU A 107 -7.28 -9.05 21.99
CA LEU A 107 -8.37 -9.12 22.96
C LEU A 107 -7.92 -9.83 24.26
N PRO A 108 -8.45 -9.44 25.43
CA PRO A 108 -8.12 -10.08 26.70
C PRO A 108 -8.37 -11.59 26.67
N ALA A 109 -7.49 -12.36 27.33
CA ALA A 109 -7.68 -13.79 27.49
C ALA A 109 -9.02 -14.10 28.18
N GLY A 110 -9.77 -15.05 27.63
CA GLY A 110 -11.10 -15.41 28.13
C GLY A 110 -12.23 -14.48 27.69
N TYR A 111 -11.97 -13.50 26.81
CA TYR A 111 -13.04 -12.70 26.20
C TYR A 111 -14.02 -13.61 25.44
N LYS A 112 -15.28 -13.58 25.88
CA LYS A 112 -16.39 -14.27 25.20
C LYS A 112 -17.39 -13.21 24.75
N PRO A 113 -17.49 -12.93 23.44
CA PRO A 113 -18.52 -12.02 22.96
C PRO A 113 -19.90 -12.59 23.30
N MET A 114 -20.82 -11.72 23.71
CA MET A 114 -22.21 -12.13 23.89
C MET A 114 -22.78 -12.55 22.55
N ALA A 115 -23.43 -13.72 22.51
CA ALA A 115 -24.11 -14.17 21.31
C ALA A 115 -25.23 -13.19 20.95
N ASN A 116 -25.28 -12.77 19.68
CA ASN A 116 -26.41 -12.02 19.16
C ASN A 116 -27.65 -12.93 19.20
N LYS A 117 -28.69 -12.51 19.93
CA LYS A 117 -29.97 -13.23 20.02
C LYS A 117 -30.95 -12.87 18.89
N GLY A 118 -30.63 -11.83 18.11
CA GLY A 118 -31.42 -11.42 16.96
C GLY A 118 -31.20 -12.32 15.75
N GLU A 119 -32.16 -12.31 14.83
CA GLU A 119 -32.03 -13.02 13.56
C GLU A 119 -31.01 -12.32 12.65
N ALA A 120 -30.06 -13.08 12.13
CA ALA A 120 -29.07 -12.58 11.16
C ALA A 120 -29.74 -12.38 9.80
N ASN A 121 -30.41 -11.25 9.62
CA ASN A 121 -30.99 -10.84 8.34
C ASN A 121 -29.91 -10.45 7.32
N SER A 122 -30.32 -10.23 6.07
CA SER A 122 -29.41 -9.89 4.96
C SER A 122 -28.60 -8.61 5.22
N THR A 123 -29.19 -7.61 5.86
CA THR A 123 -28.52 -6.34 6.20
C THR A 123 -27.37 -6.54 7.18
N ILE A 124 -27.60 -7.26 8.29
CA ILE A 124 -26.57 -7.54 9.29
C ILE A 124 -25.43 -8.37 8.69
N ARG A 125 -25.76 -9.36 7.85
CA ARG A 125 -24.75 -10.18 7.16
C ARG A 125 -23.87 -9.33 6.24
N SER A 126 -24.49 -8.46 5.45
CA SER A 126 -23.78 -7.55 4.53
C SER A 126 -22.87 -6.58 5.29
N GLN A 127 -23.36 -5.98 6.39
CA GLN A 127 -22.55 -5.12 7.24
C GLN A 127 -21.35 -5.86 7.83
N PHE A 128 -21.56 -7.05 8.40
CA PHE A 128 -20.47 -7.85 8.96
C PHE A 128 -19.42 -8.20 7.90
N GLN A 129 -19.85 -8.68 6.73
CA GLN A 129 -18.95 -8.98 5.61
C GLN A 129 -18.16 -7.75 5.16
N SER A 130 -18.80 -6.57 5.16
CA SER A 130 -18.15 -5.31 4.78
C SER A 130 -17.08 -4.91 5.80
N VAL A 131 -17.38 -4.98 7.10
CA VAL A 131 -16.40 -4.72 8.17
C VAL A 131 -15.20 -5.66 8.07
N ILE A 132 -15.46 -6.97 7.95
CA ILE A 132 -14.40 -7.97 7.86
C ILE A 132 -13.57 -7.77 6.59
N GLY A 133 -14.20 -7.51 5.44
CA GLY A 133 -13.50 -7.24 4.19
C GLY A 133 -12.58 -6.01 4.28
N SER A 134 -13.06 -4.92 4.89
CA SER A 134 -12.25 -3.72 5.13
C SER A 134 -11.06 -3.97 6.06
N LEU A 135 -11.24 -4.75 7.13
CA LEU A 135 -10.16 -5.11 8.05
C LEU A 135 -9.15 -6.07 7.40
N LEU A 136 -9.62 -7.02 6.59
CA LEU A 136 -8.74 -7.92 5.83
C LEU A 136 -7.87 -7.13 4.84
N TYR A 137 -8.44 -6.14 4.15
CA TYR A 137 -7.65 -5.26 3.29
C TYR A 137 -6.56 -4.52 4.08
N LEU A 138 -6.89 -3.96 5.25
CA LEU A 138 -5.93 -3.29 6.13
C LEU A 138 -4.79 -4.24 6.57
N CYS A 139 -5.11 -5.48 6.94
CA CYS A 139 -4.15 -6.47 7.43
C CYS A 139 -3.28 -7.08 6.32
N LEU A 140 -3.82 -7.25 5.11
CA LEU A 140 -3.12 -7.90 3.99
C LEU A 140 -2.39 -6.89 3.10
N GLY A 141 -2.89 -5.65 3.00
CA GLY A 141 -2.31 -4.62 2.16
C GLY A 141 -0.98 -4.05 2.67
N THR A 142 -0.49 -4.48 3.84
CA THR A 142 0.75 -3.99 4.48
C THR A 142 1.80 -5.08 4.73
N GLN A 143 1.66 -6.27 4.12
CA GLN A 143 2.62 -7.38 4.25
C GLN A 143 3.85 -7.23 3.34
#